data_AF-A0A1H6SDJ3-F1
#
_entry.id   AF-A0A1H6SDJ3-F1
#
_cell.length_a   1.000
_cell.length_b   1.000
_cell.length_c   1.000
_cell.angle_alpha   90.00
_cell.angle_beta   90.00
_cell.angle_gamma   90.00
#
_symmetry.space_group_name_H-M   'P 1'
#
loop_
_entity.id
_entity.type
_entity.pdbx_description
1 polymer ?
#
loop_
_entity_poly.entity_id
_entity_poly.type
_entity_poly.pdbx_seq_one_letter_code
_entity_poly.pdbx_strand_id
1 'polypeptide(L)'
;MARFNLKAAQNAALMALGEHGESVIANLDAVGLVIVRKADLPREAKEGRLLHDVRLHLPDGWTDPYHVTVTGGGLEEPVTWGVEFAAISTVREAAALQRTLGYQVNLRVDEQAGLITEATAAES
;
A
#
# COMPACT_ATOMS: atom_id res chain seq x y z
N MET A 1 -19.64 -3.01 -17.99
CA MET A 1 -18.34 -3.63 -17.67
C MET A 1 -17.24 -2.66 -18.07
N ALA A 2 -16.40 -2.20 -17.14
CA ALA A 2 -15.26 -1.36 -17.47
C ALA A 2 -14.33 -2.14 -18.41
N ARG A 3 -14.08 -1.62 -19.60
CA ARG A 3 -13.23 -2.27 -20.59
C ARG A 3 -11.77 -1.99 -20.19
N PHE A 4 -11.13 -2.96 -19.55
CA PHE A 4 -9.72 -2.84 -19.13
C PHE A 4 -8.84 -2.52 -20.36
N ASN A 5 -8.03 -1.46 -20.27
CA ASN A 5 -7.11 -1.09 -21.34
C ASN A 5 -5.77 -1.79 -21.13
N LEU A 6 -5.72 -3.08 -21.48
CA LEU A 6 -4.56 -3.94 -21.30
C LEU A 6 -3.31 -3.40 -22.03
N LYS A 7 -3.49 -2.77 -23.19
CA LYS A 7 -2.39 -2.18 -23.97
C LYS A 7 -1.76 -0.99 -23.26
N ALA A 8 -2.58 -0.13 -22.65
CA ALA A 8 -2.08 0.98 -21.83
C ALA A 8 -1.35 0.48 -20.57
N ALA A 9 -1.83 -0.61 -19.97
CA ALA A 9 -1.21 -1.24 -18.81
C ALA A 9 0.16 -1.86 -19.14
N GLN A 10 0.27 -2.58 -20.25
CA GLN A 10 1.53 -3.14 -20.75
C GLN A 10 2.56 -2.05 -21.06
N ASN A 11 2.16 -0.98 -21.74
CA ASN A 11 3.06 0.14 -22.03
C ASN A 11 3.57 0.81 -20.75
N ALA A 12 2.71 1.00 -19.75
CA ALA A 12 3.10 1.53 -18.44
C ALA A 12 4.09 0.60 -17.72
N ALA A 13 3.86 -0.72 -17.78
CA ALA A 13 4.76 -1.71 -17.19
C ALA A 13 6.12 -1.74 -17.90
N LEU A 14 6.16 -1.66 -19.24
CA LEU A 14 7.42 -1.57 -20.00
C LEU A 14 8.26 -0.37 -19.57
N MET A 15 7.62 0.80 -19.43
CA MET A 15 8.31 2.01 -18.96
C MET A 15 8.83 1.88 -17.53
N ALA A 16 8.11 1.17 -16.65
CA ALA A 16 8.51 0.97 -15.26
C ALA A 16 9.59 -0.10 -15.08
N LEU A 17 9.57 -1.16 -15.88
CA LEU A 17 10.48 -2.30 -15.78
C LEU A 17 11.82 -2.08 -16.51
N GLY A 18 11.90 -1.07 -17.39
CA GLY A 18 13.14 -0.71 -18.09
C GLY A 18 13.60 -1.75 -19.10
N GLU A 19 14.92 -1.87 -19.27
CA GLU A 19 15.58 -2.66 -20.34
C GLU A 19 15.15 -4.15 -20.40
N HIS A 20 14.69 -4.72 -19.28
CA HIS A 20 14.26 -6.12 -19.19
C HIS A 20 12.74 -6.30 -19.21
N GLY A 21 11.98 -5.21 -19.37
CA GLY A 21 10.52 -5.22 -19.25
C GLY A 21 9.83 -6.14 -20.24
N GLU A 22 10.29 -6.21 -21.49
CA GLU A 22 9.69 -7.07 -22.51
C GLU A 22 9.76 -8.56 -22.14
N SER A 23 10.91 -9.02 -21.64
CA SER A 23 11.09 -10.41 -21.21
C SER A 23 10.22 -10.74 -19.99
N VAL A 24 10.11 -9.83 -19.04
CA VAL A 24 9.25 -10.02 -17.85
C VAL A 24 7.79 -10.10 -18.25
N ILE A 25 7.31 -9.21 -19.13
CA ILE A 25 5.93 -9.21 -19.60
C ILE A 25 5.62 -10.48 -20.40
N ALA A 26 6.55 -10.92 -21.27
CA ALA A 26 6.39 -12.17 -22.01
C ALA A 26 6.32 -13.39 -21.09
N ASN A 27 7.13 -13.43 -20.03
CA ASN A 27 7.08 -14.51 -19.04
C ASN A 27 5.75 -14.53 -18.27
N LEU A 28 5.19 -13.36 -17.94
CA LEU A 28 3.88 -13.25 -17.31
C LEU A 28 2.76 -13.74 -18.23
N ASP A 29 2.79 -13.37 -19.51
CA ASP A 29 1.80 -13.82 -20.51
C ASP A 29 1.88 -15.35 -20.73
N ALA A 30 3.08 -15.92 -20.75
CA ALA A 30 3.30 -17.37 -20.91
C ALA A 30 2.68 -18.21 -19.78
N VAL A 31 2.51 -17.64 -18.58
CA VAL A 31 1.83 -18.29 -17.44
C VAL A 31 0.37 -17.84 -17.29
N GLY A 32 -0.18 -17.11 -18.26
CA GLY A 32 -1.57 -16.65 -18.27
C GLY A 32 -1.85 -15.46 -17.35
N LEU A 33 -0.82 -14.73 -16.91
CA LEU A 33 -0.97 -13.53 -16.09
C LEU A 33 -1.10 -12.29 -16.97
N VAL A 34 -2.06 -11.43 -16.63
CA VAL A 34 -2.32 -10.17 -17.34
C VAL A 34 -1.99 -8.97 -16.48
N ILE A 35 -1.39 -7.95 -17.09
CA ILE A 35 -1.08 -6.69 -16.43
C ILE A 35 -2.26 -5.75 -16.60
N VAL A 36 -2.77 -5.23 -15.48
CA VAL A 36 -3.84 -4.23 -15.43
C VAL A 36 -3.36 -3.01 -14.66
N ARG A 37 -3.80 -1.82 -15.07
CA ARG A 37 -3.56 -0.63 -14.26
C ARG A 37 -4.45 -0.70 -13.04
N LYS A 38 -3.90 -0.42 -11.87
CA LYS A 38 -4.66 -0.38 -10.61
C LYS A 38 -5.87 0.57 -10.68
N ALA A 39 -5.77 1.65 -11.45
CA ALA A 39 -6.88 2.59 -11.66
C ALA A 39 -8.04 2.02 -12.50
N ASP A 40 -7.79 0.98 -13.30
CA ASP A 40 -8.79 0.31 -14.13
C ASP A 40 -9.49 -0.83 -13.39
N LEU A 41 -8.94 -1.28 -12.25
CA LEU A 41 -9.60 -2.28 -11.40
C LEU A 41 -10.87 -1.69 -10.78
N PRO A 42 -11.98 -2.45 -10.71
CA PRO A 42 -13.11 -2.03 -9.91
C PRO A 42 -12.59 -1.74 -8.52
N ARG A 43 -12.79 -0.50 -8.05
CA ARG A 43 -12.68 -0.18 -6.64
C ARG A 43 -13.84 -0.91 -5.97
N GLU A 44 -13.66 -2.20 -5.69
CA GLU A 44 -14.43 -2.82 -4.64
C GLU A 44 -14.27 -1.89 -3.43
N ALA A 45 -15.38 -1.47 -2.84
CA ALA A 45 -15.35 -0.73 -1.61
C ALA A 45 -14.71 -1.67 -0.59
N LYS A 46 -13.39 -1.58 -0.47
CA LYS A 46 -12.59 -2.38 0.43
C LYS A 46 -13.12 -2.04 1.81
N GLU A 47 -13.83 -2.98 2.42
CA GLU A 47 -14.15 -2.94 3.84
C GLU A 47 -12.82 -3.05 4.57
N GLY A 48 -12.10 -1.93 4.63
CA GLY A 48 -10.86 -1.84 5.35
C GLY A 48 -11.18 -1.89 6.84
N ARG A 49 -10.48 -2.77 7.55
CA ARG A 49 -10.55 -2.80 9.00
C ARG A 49 -9.92 -1.53 9.54
N LEU A 50 -10.61 -0.86 10.46
CA LEU A 50 -10.05 0.26 11.20
C LEU A 50 -9.32 -0.27 12.43
N LEU A 51 -8.04 0.07 12.54
CA LEU A 51 -7.21 -0.18 13.72
C LEU A 51 -7.05 1.14 14.46
N HIS A 52 -7.37 1.11 15.75
CA HIS A 52 -7.28 2.27 16.63
C HIS A 52 -6.01 2.22 17.46
N ASP A 53 -5.51 3.38 17.91
CA ASP A 53 -4.43 3.47 18.90
C ASP A 53 -3.22 2.60 18.58
N VAL A 54 -2.80 2.60 17.31
CA VAL A 54 -1.62 1.87 16.89
C VAL A 54 -0.36 2.71 17.02
N ARG A 55 0.77 2.03 17.10
CA ARG A 55 2.09 2.62 16.92
C ARG A 55 2.71 2.16 15.62
N LEU A 56 3.10 3.14 14.82
CA LEU A 56 3.83 2.96 13.58
C LEU A 56 5.34 2.95 13.84
N HIS A 57 6.02 1.97 13.24
CA HIS A 57 7.47 1.87 13.18
C HIS A 57 7.89 1.87 11.71
N LEU A 58 8.43 3.00 11.27
CA LEU A 58 8.98 3.16 9.92
C LEU A 58 10.48 2.83 9.97
N PRO A 59 11.01 2.03 9.02
CA PRO A 59 12.44 1.80 8.90
C PRO A 59 13.19 3.08 8.54
N ASP A 60 14.47 3.14 8.89
CA ASP A 60 15.34 4.26 8.54
C ASP A 60 15.47 4.40 7.03
N GLY A 61 15.31 5.63 6.54
CA GLY A 61 15.33 5.88 5.09
C GLY A 61 14.12 5.29 4.36
N TRP A 62 12.96 5.19 5.01
CA TRP A 62 11.72 4.61 4.45
C TRP A 62 11.46 4.93 2.97
N THR A 63 11.75 3.95 2.11
CA THR A 63 11.66 3.98 0.64
C THR A 63 10.86 2.79 0.11
N ASP A 64 10.66 2.76 -1.20
CA ASP A 64 10.06 1.62 -1.90
C ASP A 64 10.89 0.32 -1.67
N PRO A 65 10.24 -0.83 -1.40
CA PRO A 65 8.81 -1.01 -1.17
C PRO A 65 8.38 -0.47 0.21
N TYR A 66 7.43 0.46 0.21
CA TYR A 66 7.01 1.17 1.42
C TYR A 66 6.33 0.21 2.40
N HIS A 67 7.04 -0.20 3.45
CA HIS A 67 6.53 -1.10 4.49
C HIS A 67 6.57 -0.44 5.87
N VAL A 68 5.57 -0.74 6.70
CA VAL A 68 5.45 -0.22 8.06
C VAL A 68 5.12 -1.37 9.00
N THR A 69 5.84 -1.43 10.12
CA THR A 69 5.51 -2.34 11.22
C THR A 69 4.57 -1.62 12.17
N VAL A 70 3.44 -2.26 12.47
CA VAL A 70 2.35 -1.74 13.30
C VAL A 70 2.25 -2.59 14.56
N THR A 71 2.10 -1.91 15.70
CA THR A 71 1.90 -2.53 17.02
C THR A 71 0.72 -1.88 17.74
N GLY A 72 0.04 -2.60 18.64
CA GLY A 72 -1.13 -2.09 19.35
C GLY A 72 -2.43 -2.27 18.58
N GLY A 73 -3.48 -1.52 18.94
CA GLY A 73 -4.78 -1.57 18.27
C GLY A 73 -5.48 -2.93 18.22
N GLY A 74 -5.28 -3.74 19.27
CA GLY A 74 -5.85 -5.09 19.35
C GLY A 74 -5.07 -6.14 18.56
N LEU A 75 -3.87 -5.84 18.08
CA LEU A 75 -2.94 -6.83 17.52
C LEU A 75 -2.20 -7.56 18.66
N GLU A 76 -2.17 -8.89 18.61
CA GLU A 76 -1.42 -9.71 19.57
C GLU A 76 0.09 -9.62 19.35
N GLU A 77 0.51 -9.49 18.09
CA GLU A 77 1.91 -9.39 17.69
C GLU A 77 2.14 -8.23 16.71
N PRO A 78 3.38 -7.71 16.57
CA PRO A 78 3.72 -6.74 15.55
C PRO A 78 3.43 -7.27 14.14
N VAL A 79 2.69 -6.51 13.32
CA VAL A 79 2.38 -6.88 11.93
C VAL A 79 3.04 -5.90 10.98
N THR A 80 3.63 -6.40 9.89
CA THR A 80 4.19 -5.55 8.84
C THR A 80 3.27 -5.53 7.64
N TRP A 81 2.85 -4.34 7.22
CA TRP A 81 2.04 -4.12 6.03
C TRP A 81 2.74 -3.26 5.01
N GLY A 82 2.40 -3.48 3.73
CA GLY A 82 2.71 -2.54 2.67
C GLY A 82 1.86 -1.29 2.81
N VAL A 83 2.32 -0.17 2.26
CA VAL A 83 1.55 1.08 2.23
C VAL A 83 1.09 1.35 0.82
N GLU A 84 -0.21 1.58 0.65
CA GLU A 84 -0.76 2.02 -0.62
C GLU A 84 -0.14 3.35 -1.02
N PHE A 85 0.20 3.52 -2.29
CA PHE A 85 0.90 4.71 -2.78
C PHE A 85 0.21 6.03 -2.38
N ALA A 86 -1.13 6.07 -2.40
CA ALA A 86 -1.91 7.24 -1.99
C ALA A 86 -1.84 7.52 -0.47
N ALA A 87 -1.53 6.52 0.34
CA ALA A 87 -1.45 6.60 1.80
C ALA A 87 -0.04 6.92 2.32
N ILE A 88 0.98 6.96 1.45
CA ILE A 88 2.38 7.17 1.87
C ILE A 88 2.54 8.50 2.64
N SER A 89 1.95 9.58 2.12
CA SER A 89 2.05 10.91 2.74
C SER A 89 1.38 10.95 4.10
N THR A 90 0.18 10.40 4.23
CA THR A 90 -0.58 10.39 5.48
C THR A 90 0.07 9.49 6.52
N VAL A 91 0.63 8.35 6.12
CA VAL A 91 1.41 7.47 7.02
C VAL A 91 2.68 8.15 7.52
N ARG A 92 3.40 8.86 6.63
CA ARG A 92 4.61 9.60 7.01
C ARG A 92 4.30 10.70 8.02
N GLU A 93 3.25 11.46 7.76
CA GLU A 93 2.78 12.53 8.64
C GLU A 93 2.32 11.98 9.99
N ALA A 94 1.47 10.95 10.00
CA ALA A 94 1.00 10.33 11.23
C ALA A 94 2.15 9.76 12.08
N ALA A 95 3.12 9.10 11.45
CA ALA A 95 4.31 8.60 12.13
C ALA A 95 5.18 9.73 12.70
N ALA A 96 5.30 10.85 11.99
CA ALA A 96 6.02 12.03 12.48
C ALA A 96 5.31 12.62 13.70
N LEU A 97 4.00 12.87 13.63
CA LEU A 97 3.19 13.40 14.73
C LEU A 97 3.21 12.48 15.96
N GLN A 98 3.11 11.16 15.76
CA GLN A 98 3.26 10.16 16.81
C GLN A 98 4.63 10.27 17.50
N ARG A 99 5.71 10.45 16.74
CA ARG A 99 7.08 10.51 17.28
C ARG A 99 7.39 11.84 17.96
N THR A 100 6.94 12.96 17.41
CA THR A 100 7.28 14.30 17.91
C THR A 100 6.33 14.81 18.97
N LEU A 101 5.04 14.52 18.84
CA LEU A 101 3.98 15.07 19.70
C LEU A 101 3.26 13.99 20.51
N GLY A 102 3.56 12.70 20.30
CA GLY A 102 2.93 11.60 21.05
C GLY A 102 1.49 11.29 20.63
N TYR A 103 1.07 11.71 19.43
CA TYR A 103 -0.30 11.51 18.95
C TYR A 103 -0.63 10.02 18.80
N GLN A 104 -1.91 9.68 18.98
CA GLN A 104 -2.43 8.35 18.66
C GLN A 104 -2.64 8.25 17.16
N VAL A 105 -2.42 7.06 16.58
CA VAL A 105 -2.62 6.82 15.15
C VAL A 105 -3.71 5.79 14.94
N ASN A 106 -4.65 6.12 14.05
CA ASN A 106 -5.65 5.21 13.52
C ASN A 106 -5.25 4.82 12.09
N LEU A 107 -5.36 3.54 11.74
CA LEU A 107 -5.08 3.03 10.40
C LEU A 107 -6.29 2.36 9.79
N ARG A 108 -6.50 2.58 8.49
CA ARG A 108 -7.38 1.72 7.70
C ARG A 108 -6.53 0.71 6.94
N VAL A 109 -6.77 -0.57 7.16
CA VAL A 109 -6.03 -1.66 6.53
C VAL A 109 -6.94 -2.52 5.66
N ASP A 110 -6.46 -2.84 4.47
CA ASP A 110 -6.99 -3.91 3.64
C ASP A 110 -6.23 -5.19 4.00
N GLU A 111 -6.84 -6.02 4.85
CA GLU A 111 -6.22 -7.26 5.35
C GLU A 111 -6.00 -8.28 4.22
N GLN A 112 -6.85 -8.30 3.19
CA GLN A 112 -6.71 -9.23 2.07
C GLN A 112 -5.52 -8.85 1.19
N ALA A 113 -5.31 -7.56 0.94
CA ALA A 113 -4.17 -7.08 0.18
C ALA A 113 -2.89 -6.92 1.02
N GLY A 114 -2.99 -6.97 2.36
CA GLY A 114 -1.88 -6.68 3.27
C GLY A 114 -1.41 -5.23 3.16
N LEU A 115 -2.34 -4.27 2.97
CA LEU A 115 -2.03 -2.87 2.69
C LEU A 115 -2.66 -1.90 3.70
N ILE A 116 -1.89 -0.92 4.14
CA ILE A 116 -2.40 0.30 4.77
C ILE A 116 -2.92 1.21 3.66
N THR A 117 -4.18 1.61 3.77
CA THR A 117 -4.90 2.44 2.79
C THR A 117 -5.14 3.87 3.29
N GLU A 118 -5.08 4.09 4.59
CA GLU A 118 -5.27 5.40 5.22
C GLU A 118 -4.59 5.42 6.60
N ALA A 119 -4.10 6.58 7.01
CA ALA A 119 -3.57 6.81 8.35
C ALA A 119 -3.98 8.20 8.85
N THR A 120 -4.47 8.27 10.09
CA THR A 120 -4.93 9.51 10.72
C THR A 120 -4.34 9.62 12.11
N ALA A 121 -3.69 10.74 12.41
CA ALA A 121 -3.25 11.06 13.76
C ALA A 121 -4.33 11.83 14.52
N ALA A 122 -4.56 11.48 15.77
CA ALA A 122 -5.51 12.14 16.68
C ALA A 122 -4.78 12.58 17.96
N GLU A 123 -5.16 13.75 18.46
CA GLU A 123 -4.72 14.24 19.78
C GLU A 123 -5.26 13.31 20.87
N SER A 124 -4.39 12.95 21.82
CA SER A 124 -4.71 12.08 22.96
C SER A 124 -5.48 12.82 24.05
#